data_AF-A0AA43BEZ3-F1
#
_entry.id   AF-A0AA43BEZ3-F1
#
_cell.length_a   1.000
_cell.length_b   1.000
_cell.length_c   1.000
_cell.angle_alpha   90.00
_cell.angle_beta   90.00
_cell.angle_gamma   90.00
#
_symmetry.space_group_name_H-M   'P 1'
#
loop_
_entity.id
_entity.type
_entity.pdbx_description
1 polymer ?
#
loop_
_entity_poly.entity_id
_entity_poly.type
_entity_poly.pdbx_seq_one_letter_code
_entity_poly.pdbx_strand_id
1 'polypeptide(L)'
;MSDLTKTFKALLVEMINVANPDGTQIKAADFTVGVPSASSAQAGKNTAVVLTGEQTAGYTGTQTVYYNRLDIGSDIGATGDRIFDAEGKTKVSHVITEFNARFKTNLVAGKDYTEADLPTFVGNPGEQHDVVVAMLAGSEMFINSVTLTVKIATRDIAEVIVNNNLDGLTYTP
;
A
#
# COMPACT_ATOMS: atom_id res chain seq x y z
N MET A 1 -5.13 17.24 -2.88
CA MET A 1 -5.26 15.82 -2.53
C MET A 1 -4.85 15.69 -1.08
N SER A 2 -5.56 14.91 -0.26
CA SER A 2 -5.17 14.68 1.14
C SER A 2 -3.81 13.99 1.21
N ASP A 3 -3.04 14.25 2.26
CA ASP A 3 -1.71 13.65 2.46
C ASP A 3 -1.82 12.17 2.87
N LEU A 4 -1.75 11.27 1.89
CA LEU A 4 -1.92 9.82 2.06
C LEU A 4 -0.75 9.15 2.83
N THR A 5 0.26 9.92 3.24
CA THR A 5 1.32 9.43 4.13
C THR A 5 0.87 9.40 5.60
N LYS A 6 -0.17 10.16 5.95
CA LYS A 6 -0.75 10.19 7.30
C LYS A 6 -1.55 8.92 7.59
N THR A 7 -1.79 8.66 8.89
CA THR A 7 -2.74 7.62 9.28
C THR A 7 -4.16 8.03 8.88
N PHE A 8 -5.02 7.06 8.59
CA PHE A 8 -6.44 7.31 8.33
C PHE A 8 -7.08 8.17 9.44
N LYS A 9 -6.83 7.85 10.70
CA LYS A 9 -7.41 8.58 11.83
C LYS A 9 -6.99 10.05 11.86
N ALA A 10 -5.75 10.36 11.49
CA ALA A 10 -5.29 11.74 11.36
C ALA A 10 -5.98 12.48 10.20
N LEU A 11 -6.09 11.82 9.04
CA LEU A 11 -6.82 12.38 7.89
C LEU A 11 -8.30 12.60 8.20
N LEU A 12 -8.93 11.66 8.88
CA LEU A 12 -10.33 11.74 9.26
C LEU A 12 -10.58 12.92 10.22
N VAL A 13 -9.71 13.12 11.22
CA VAL A 13 -9.76 14.28 12.11
C VAL A 13 -9.65 15.59 11.31
N GLU A 14 -8.69 15.68 10.40
CA GLU A 14 -8.53 16.87 9.54
C GLU A 14 -9.79 17.13 8.71
N MET A 15 -10.35 16.09 8.10
CA MET A 15 -11.58 16.20 7.30
C MET A 15 -12.79 16.63 8.13
N ILE A 16 -12.97 16.07 9.34
CA ILE A 16 -14.07 16.44 10.23
C ILE A 16 -13.91 17.89 10.69
N ASN A 17 -12.72 18.28 11.14
CA ASN A 17 -12.46 19.62 11.64
C ASN A 17 -12.63 20.70 10.55
N VAL A 18 -12.31 20.38 9.30
CA VAL A 18 -12.56 21.27 8.15
C VAL A 18 -14.06 21.36 7.82
N ALA A 19 -14.81 20.28 8.02
CA ALA A 19 -16.23 20.22 7.67
C ALA A 19 -17.17 20.74 8.77
N ASN A 20 -16.70 20.85 10.02
CA ASN A 20 -17.50 21.31 11.15
C ASN A 20 -17.89 22.80 11.00
N PRO A 21 -19.18 23.12 10.85
CA PRO A 21 -19.63 24.48 10.54
C PRO A 21 -19.50 25.45 11.72
N ASP A 22 -19.47 24.93 12.95
CA ASP A 22 -19.32 25.69 14.19
C ASP A 22 -17.86 25.91 14.58
N GLY A 23 -16.91 25.36 13.82
CA GLY A 23 -15.48 25.40 14.10
C GLY A 23 -15.01 24.47 15.21
N THR A 24 -15.89 23.62 15.76
CA THR A 24 -15.53 22.66 16.81
C THR A 24 -14.40 21.74 16.31
N GLN A 25 -13.34 21.66 17.10
CA GLN A 25 -12.17 20.84 16.80
C GLN A 25 -12.23 19.54 17.63
N ILE A 26 -12.08 18.41 16.96
CA ILE A 26 -11.86 17.11 17.59
C ILE A 26 -10.41 16.66 17.39
N LYS A 27 -9.99 15.73 18.24
CA LYS A 27 -8.67 15.08 18.21
C LYS A 27 -8.83 13.58 18.00
N ALA A 28 -7.75 12.92 17.61
CA ALA A 28 -7.76 11.48 17.41
C ALA A 28 -8.05 10.68 18.70
N ALA A 29 -7.86 11.26 19.89
CA ALA A 29 -8.19 10.59 21.16
C ALA A 29 -9.68 10.69 21.52
N ASP A 30 -10.45 11.53 20.83
CA ASP A 30 -11.84 11.86 21.21
C ASP A 30 -12.85 10.77 20.80
N PHE A 31 -12.42 9.83 19.95
CA PHE A 31 -13.28 8.76 19.45
C PHE A 31 -12.45 7.54 19.04
N THR A 32 -13.11 6.38 18.98
CA THR A 32 -12.62 5.18 18.31
C THR A 32 -13.27 5.04 16.93
N VAL A 33 -12.57 4.37 16.02
CA VAL A 33 -12.99 4.15 14.63
C VAL A 33 -13.38 2.68 14.51
N GLY A 34 -14.62 2.42 14.08
CA GLY A 34 -15.07 1.07 13.77
C GLY A 34 -14.48 0.52 12.47
N VAL A 35 -14.82 -0.72 12.12
CA VAL A 35 -14.38 -1.30 10.85
C VAL A 35 -15.16 -0.64 9.70
N PRO A 36 -14.48 -0.14 8.65
CA PRO A 36 -15.15 0.45 7.49
C PRO A 36 -15.91 -0.61 6.70
N SER A 37 -17.00 -0.18 6.06
CA SER A 37 -17.84 -1.05 5.21
C SER A 37 -18.24 -0.31 3.93
N ALA A 38 -18.47 -1.08 2.86
CA ALA A 38 -18.99 -0.51 1.61
C ALA A 38 -20.37 0.13 1.85
N SER A 39 -20.60 1.30 1.28
CA SER A 39 -21.87 2.03 1.45
C SER A 39 -22.21 2.84 0.21
N SER A 40 -23.50 2.92 -0.10
CA SER A 40 -24.09 3.80 -1.10
C SER A 40 -25.13 4.74 -0.49
N ALA A 41 -25.17 4.85 0.84
CA ALA A 41 -26.19 5.64 1.54
C ALA A 41 -26.03 7.15 1.32
N GLN A 42 -24.81 7.62 1.03
CA GLN A 42 -24.51 9.00 0.70
C GLN A 42 -24.02 9.09 -0.75
N ALA A 43 -24.64 9.95 -1.55
CA ALA A 43 -24.28 10.13 -2.95
C ALA A 43 -22.79 10.51 -3.11
N GLY A 44 -22.09 9.82 -4.02
CA GLY A 44 -20.67 10.04 -4.28
C GLY A 44 -19.73 9.55 -3.18
N LYS A 45 -20.24 8.82 -2.18
CA LYS A 45 -19.44 8.11 -1.15
C LYS A 45 -19.54 6.60 -1.35
N ASN A 46 -18.42 5.90 -1.17
CA ASN A 46 -18.34 4.45 -1.34
C ASN A 46 -18.15 3.68 -0.01
N THR A 47 -17.92 4.37 1.10
CA THR A 47 -17.56 3.76 2.39
C THR A 47 -18.27 4.46 3.54
N ALA A 48 -18.69 3.69 4.53
CA ALA A 48 -19.18 4.16 5.82
C ALA A 48 -18.34 3.59 6.97
N VAL A 49 -18.17 4.39 8.02
CA VAL A 49 -17.54 3.96 9.27
C VAL A 49 -18.28 4.55 10.46
N VAL A 50 -18.40 3.78 11.54
CA VAL A 50 -18.98 4.25 12.80
C VAL A 50 -17.87 4.79 13.69
N LEU A 51 -18.04 6.02 14.16
CA LEU A 51 -17.21 6.63 15.19
C LEU A 51 -17.93 6.50 16.52
N THR A 52 -17.21 6.07 17.56
CA THR A 52 -17.72 5.97 18.92
C THR A 52 -16.97 6.95 19.80
N GLY A 53 -17.70 7.85 20.47
CA GLY A 53 -17.10 8.84 21.37
C GLY A 53 -16.34 8.17 22.52
N GLU A 54 -15.17 8.71 22.84
CA GLU A 54 -14.32 8.23 23.92
C GLU A 54 -14.70 8.95 25.23
N GLN A 55 -15.28 8.20 26.17
CA GLN A 55 -15.80 8.77 27.41
C GLN A 55 -14.70 9.42 28.26
N THR A 56 -13.49 8.87 28.21
CA THR A 56 -12.33 9.46 28.91
C THR A 56 -11.91 10.82 28.34
N ALA A 57 -12.29 11.12 27.10
CA ALA A 57 -12.11 12.43 26.46
C ALA A 57 -13.33 13.35 26.60
N GLY A 58 -14.38 12.93 27.31
CA GLY A 58 -15.63 13.68 27.49
C GLY A 58 -16.64 13.55 26.35
N TYR A 59 -16.43 12.63 25.41
CA TYR A 59 -17.34 12.37 24.30
C TYR A 59 -18.14 11.09 24.53
N THR A 60 -19.41 11.06 24.11
CA THR A 60 -20.28 9.88 24.21
C THR A 60 -21.08 9.68 22.93
N GLY A 61 -21.72 8.52 22.81
CA GLY A 61 -22.57 8.19 21.66
C GLY A 61 -21.77 7.73 20.43
N THR A 62 -22.49 7.58 19.33
CA THR A 62 -21.94 7.08 18.06
C THR A 62 -22.42 7.92 16.89
N GLN A 63 -21.57 8.10 15.88
CA GLN A 63 -21.89 8.80 14.64
C GLN A 63 -21.37 8.00 13.44
N THR A 64 -22.19 7.86 12.39
CA THR A 64 -21.71 7.30 11.11
C THR A 64 -21.15 8.39 10.23
N VAL A 65 -19.97 8.16 9.67
CA VAL A 65 -19.30 9.04 8.70
C VAL A 65 -19.15 8.32 7.37
N TYR A 66 -19.38 9.06 6.28
CA TYR A 66 -19.30 8.56 4.90
C TYR A 66 -18.14 9.21 4.15
N TYR A 67 -17.31 8.39 3.51
CA TYR A 67 -16.12 8.84 2.79
C TYR A 67 -15.80 7.93 1.59
N ASN A 68 -14.76 8.27 0.83
CA ASN A 68 -14.28 7.45 -0.28
C ASN A 68 -12.96 6.79 0.08
N ARG A 69 -12.92 5.46 0.01
CA ARG A 69 -11.67 4.72 -0.14
C ARG A 69 -11.20 4.79 -1.58
N LEU A 70 -9.88 4.82 -1.76
CA LEU A 70 -9.21 4.89 -3.04
C LEU A 70 -8.98 3.48 -3.59
N ASP A 71 -9.20 3.31 -4.88
CA ASP A 71 -8.82 2.09 -5.57
C ASP A 71 -7.29 2.06 -5.74
N ILE A 72 -6.63 1.08 -5.12
CA ILE A 72 -5.17 1.00 -5.14
C ILE A 72 -4.62 0.76 -6.56
N GLY A 73 -5.39 0.11 -7.43
CA GLY A 73 -5.03 -0.19 -8.80
C GLY A 73 -5.27 0.99 -9.75
N SER A 74 -6.45 1.60 -9.71
CA SER A 74 -6.82 2.67 -10.65
C SER A 74 -6.44 4.07 -10.18
N ASP A 75 -6.53 4.37 -8.88
CA ASP A 75 -6.31 5.74 -8.39
C ASP A 75 -4.84 5.98 -8.04
N ILE A 76 -4.17 4.95 -7.51
CA ILE A 76 -2.76 5.03 -7.10
C ILE A 76 -1.86 4.42 -8.17
N GLY A 77 -2.01 3.12 -8.42
CA GLY A 77 -1.10 2.39 -9.29
C GLY A 77 -1.07 2.91 -10.73
N ALA A 78 -2.12 3.55 -11.24
CA ALA A 78 -2.17 4.02 -12.62
C ALA A 78 -1.21 5.19 -12.91
N THR A 79 -0.67 5.82 -11.87
CA THR A 79 0.07 7.08 -11.97
C THR A 79 1.59 6.92 -12.14
N GLY A 80 2.13 5.70 -12.20
CA GLY A 80 3.57 5.49 -12.32
C GLY A 80 4.00 4.06 -12.61
N ASP A 81 5.33 3.87 -12.73
CA ASP A 81 5.94 2.55 -12.92
C ASP A 81 5.67 1.64 -11.71
N ARG A 82 5.22 0.42 -11.98
CA ARG A 82 4.93 -0.62 -10.99
C ARG A 82 5.98 -1.71 -10.95
N ILE A 83 7.13 -1.47 -11.56
CA ILE A 83 8.29 -2.35 -11.49
C ILE A 83 9.11 -1.98 -10.25
N PHE A 84 9.38 -2.98 -9.42
CA PHE A 84 10.13 -2.87 -8.19
C PHE A 84 11.26 -3.89 -8.15
N ASP A 85 12.34 -3.51 -7.50
CA ASP A 85 13.45 -4.44 -7.28
C ASP A 85 13.06 -5.50 -6.23
N ALA A 86 13.49 -6.73 -6.44
CA ALA A 86 13.29 -7.87 -5.55
C ALA A 86 14.59 -8.54 -5.11
N GLU A 87 15.74 -8.02 -5.50
CA GLU A 87 17.02 -8.62 -5.12
C GLU A 87 17.21 -8.62 -3.59
N GLY A 88 17.45 -9.80 -3.03
CA GLY A 88 17.58 -10.00 -1.58
C GLY A 88 16.28 -9.84 -0.77
N LYS A 89 15.12 -9.65 -1.40
CA LYS A 89 13.83 -9.47 -0.73
C LYS A 89 13.04 -10.77 -0.74
N THR A 90 12.38 -11.07 0.38
CA THR A 90 11.58 -12.29 0.55
C THR A 90 10.09 -12.05 0.80
N LYS A 91 9.69 -10.84 1.20
CA LYS A 91 8.31 -10.49 1.58
C LYS A 91 7.75 -9.35 0.74
N VAL A 92 6.43 -9.35 0.56
CA VAL A 92 5.71 -8.28 -0.15
C VAL A 92 5.90 -6.94 0.54
N SER A 93 5.98 -6.88 1.88
CA SER A 93 6.24 -5.63 2.61
C SER A 93 7.54 -4.91 2.22
N HIS A 94 8.58 -5.63 1.78
CA HIS A 94 9.80 -4.98 1.28
C HIS A 94 9.52 -4.16 0.01
N VAL A 95 8.69 -4.70 -0.89
CA VAL A 95 8.27 -4.02 -2.12
C VAL A 95 7.27 -2.90 -1.80
N ILE A 96 6.37 -3.13 -0.84
CA ILE A 96 5.40 -2.10 -0.41
C ILE A 96 6.07 -0.89 0.23
N THR A 97 7.24 -1.06 0.87
CA THR A 97 8.02 0.08 1.37
C THR A 97 8.42 1.02 0.24
N GLU A 98 8.88 0.47 -0.89
CA GLU A 98 9.21 1.26 -2.08
C GLU A 98 7.96 1.83 -2.75
N PHE A 99 6.87 1.07 -2.82
CA PHE A 99 5.59 1.53 -3.31
C PHE A 99 5.09 2.77 -2.54
N ASN A 100 5.10 2.70 -1.20
CA ASN A 100 4.72 3.81 -0.33
C ASN A 100 5.58 5.05 -0.56
N ALA A 101 6.90 4.89 -0.70
CA ALA A 101 7.81 5.98 -0.98
C ALA A 101 7.57 6.63 -2.35
N ARG A 102 7.27 5.81 -3.37
CA ARG A 102 7.02 6.22 -4.75
C ARG A 102 5.68 6.95 -4.90
N PHE A 103 4.61 6.38 -4.36
CA PHE A 103 3.24 6.89 -4.53
C PHE A 103 2.75 7.77 -3.37
N LYS A 104 3.62 8.05 -2.39
CA LYS A 104 3.30 8.86 -1.20
C LYS A 104 2.10 8.32 -0.42
N THR A 105 2.07 7.00 -0.24
CA THR A 105 1.04 6.27 0.51
C THR A 105 1.59 5.70 1.80
N ASN A 106 0.71 5.09 2.61
CA ASN A 106 1.07 4.44 3.88
C ASN A 106 0.33 3.10 4.02
N LEU A 107 0.56 2.16 3.09
CA LEU A 107 0.03 0.80 3.19
C LEU A 107 0.81 0.02 4.26
N VAL A 108 0.08 -0.65 5.15
CA VAL A 108 0.65 -1.40 6.27
C VAL A 108 0.19 -2.86 6.23
N ALA A 109 1.13 -3.82 6.31
CA ALA A 109 0.83 -5.24 6.36
C ALA A 109 -0.03 -5.59 7.61
N GLY A 110 -1.00 -6.48 7.45
CA GLY A 110 -1.95 -6.86 8.50
C GLY A 110 -3.06 -5.83 8.76
N LYS A 111 -2.96 -4.62 8.20
CA LYS A 111 -3.99 -3.58 8.27
C LYS A 111 -4.65 -3.33 6.92
N ASP A 112 -3.83 -3.13 5.90
CA ASP A 112 -4.30 -2.81 4.55
C ASP A 112 -4.24 -4.00 3.60
N TYR A 113 -3.30 -4.92 3.79
CA TYR A 113 -3.15 -6.13 2.98
C TYR A 113 -2.62 -7.27 3.86
N THR A 114 -2.79 -8.52 3.41
CA THR A 114 -2.19 -9.69 4.05
C THR A 114 -0.73 -9.83 3.60
N GLU A 115 0.19 -9.97 4.54
CA GLU A 115 1.59 -10.25 4.21
C GLU A 115 1.73 -11.58 3.47
N ALA A 116 2.60 -11.60 2.46
CA ALA A 116 2.89 -12.79 1.68
C ALA A 116 4.39 -12.86 1.35
N ASP A 117 4.84 -14.06 0.99
CA ASP A 117 6.17 -14.25 0.40
C ASP A 117 6.19 -13.70 -1.03
N LEU A 118 7.34 -13.17 -1.44
CA LEU A 118 7.60 -12.91 -2.85
C LEU A 118 7.78 -14.23 -3.61
N PRO A 119 7.51 -14.24 -4.92
CA PRO A 119 7.85 -15.38 -5.78
C PRO A 119 9.32 -15.76 -5.63
N THR A 120 9.60 -17.06 -5.74
CA THR A 120 10.98 -17.55 -5.76
C THR A 120 11.61 -17.19 -7.10
N PHE A 121 12.74 -16.50 -7.06
CA PHE A 121 13.55 -16.24 -8.24
C PHE A 121 14.55 -17.39 -8.44
N VAL A 122 14.66 -17.87 -9.68
CA VAL A 122 15.65 -18.91 -10.03
C VAL A 122 17.04 -18.33 -10.36
N GLY A 123 17.16 -17.00 -10.34
CA GLY A 123 18.43 -16.28 -10.43
C GLY A 123 18.82 -15.89 -11.85
N ASN A 124 17.88 -15.95 -12.80
CA ASN A 124 18.13 -15.51 -14.17
C ASN A 124 18.21 -13.97 -14.22
N PRO A 125 19.28 -13.37 -14.77
CA PRO A 125 19.36 -11.91 -14.88
C PRO A 125 18.13 -11.31 -15.54
N GLY A 126 17.52 -10.30 -14.89
CA GLY A 126 16.30 -9.64 -15.39
C GLY A 126 15.01 -10.46 -15.27
N GLU A 127 15.00 -11.59 -14.56
CA GLU A 127 13.78 -12.34 -14.23
C GLU A 127 12.76 -11.44 -13.53
N GLN A 128 11.49 -11.58 -13.93
CA GLN A 128 10.38 -10.81 -13.41
C GLN A 128 9.21 -11.72 -13.05
N HIS A 129 8.48 -11.33 -12.01
CA HIS A 129 7.22 -11.95 -11.63
C HIS A 129 6.20 -10.88 -11.29
N ASP A 130 4.93 -11.20 -11.50
CA ASP A 130 3.84 -10.35 -11.04
C ASP A 130 3.37 -10.78 -9.65
N VAL A 131 3.11 -9.80 -8.80
CA VAL A 131 2.62 -9.96 -7.43
C VAL A 131 1.35 -9.14 -7.28
N VAL A 132 0.27 -9.79 -6.88
CA VAL A 132 -1.01 -9.13 -6.60
C VAL A 132 -1.08 -8.77 -5.13
N VAL A 133 -1.25 -7.49 -4.85
CA VAL A 133 -1.48 -6.96 -3.50
C VAL A 133 -2.96 -6.62 -3.39
N ALA A 134 -3.72 -7.50 -2.73
CA ALA A 134 -5.15 -7.32 -2.49
C ALA A 134 -5.39 -6.60 -1.16
N MET A 135 -6.23 -5.57 -1.18
CA MET A 135 -6.59 -4.83 0.02
C MET A 135 -7.55 -5.64 0.88
N LEU A 136 -7.33 -5.61 2.20
CA LEU A 136 -8.23 -6.17 3.19
C LEU A 136 -9.57 -5.42 3.15
N ALA A 137 -10.67 -6.14 3.34
CA ALA A 137 -12.01 -5.55 3.37
C ALA A 137 -12.14 -4.42 4.42
N GLY A 138 -11.42 -4.55 5.54
CA GLY A 138 -11.32 -3.58 6.61
C GLY A 138 -10.26 -2.49 6.43
N SER A 139 -9.54 -2.44 5.30
CA SER A 139 -8.62 -1.32 5.02
C SER A 139 -9.42 -0.02 5.04
N GLU A 140 -8.87 0.94 5.79
CA GLU A 140 -9.53 2.21 6.04
C GLU A 140 -9.41 3.17 4.86
N MET A 141 -8.37 3.06 4.04
CA MET A 141 -8.09 4.02 2.96
C MET A 141 -8.18 3.42 1.57
N PHE A 142 -7.95 2.11 1.42
CA PHE A 142 -7.77 1.48 0.12
C PHE A 142 -8.76 0.34 -0.12
N ILE A 143 -9.09 0.12 -1.39
CA ILE A 143 -9.91 -1.00 -1.86
C ILE A 143 -9.30 -1.66 -3.10
N ASN A 144 -9.85 -2.82 -3.46
CA ASN A 144 -9.46 -3.61 -4.62
C ASN A 144 -8.00 -4.10 -4.53
N SER A 145 -7.33 -4.25 -5.67
CA SER A 145 -5.99 -4.83 -5.73
C SER A 145 -5.11 -4.12 -6.73
N VAL A 146 -3.81 -4.17 -6.51
CA VAL A 146 -2.80 -3.70 -7.47
C VAL A 146 -1.87 -4.84 -7.83
N THR A 147 -1.60 -5.01 -9.13
CA THR A 147 -0.52 -5.87 -9.62
C THR A 147 0.77 -5.06 -9.69
N LEU A 148 1.80 -5.55 -9.02
CA LEU A 148 3.16 -5.03 -9.04
C LEU A 148 4.05 -6.03 -9.77
N THR A 149 4.96 -5.54 -10.59
CA THR A 149 6.00 -6.37 -11.20
C THR A 149 7.23 -6.29 -10.33
N VAL A 150 7.75 -7.43 -9.91
CA VAL A 150 8.99 -7.53 -9.14
C VAL A 150 10.08 -8.11 -10.02
N LYS A 151 11.28 -7.54 -9.99
CA LYS A 151 12.40 -7.97 -10.84
C LYS A 151 13.68 -8.15 -10.04
N ILE A 152 14.53 -9.07 -10.49
CA ILE A 152 15.95 -9.07 -10.11
C ILE A 152 16.78 -8.29 -11.12
N ALA A 153 17.92 -7.76 -10.70
CA ALA A 153 18.76 -6.94 -11.56
C ALA A 153 19.20 -7.69 -12.82
N THR A 154 19.32 -6.96 -13.93
CA THR A 154 20.08 -7.41 -15.09
C THR A 154 21.56 -7.37 -14.74
N ARG A 155 22.34 -8.35 -15.20
CA ARG A 155 23.79 -8.39 -15.01
C ARG A 155 24.49 -8.14 -16.32
N ASP A 156 25.57 -7.38 -16.29
CA ASP A 156 26.46 -7.27 -17.45
C ASP A 156 27.23 -8.58 -17.61
N ILE A 157 27.34 -9.08 -18.85
CA ILE A 157 28.10 -10.30 -19.13
C ILE A 157 29.58 -10.13 -18.75
N ALA A 158 30.12 -8.91 -18.82
CA ALA A 158 31.48 -8.58 -18.40
C ALA A 158 31.68 -8.69 -16.88
N GLU A 159 30.61 -8.54 -16.08
CA GLU A 159 30.65 -8.75 -14.63
C GLU A 159 30.55 -10.25 -14.27
N VAL A 160 29.97 -11.06 -15.16
CA VAL A 160 29.80 -12.50 -14.94
C VAL A 160 31.02 -13.29 -15.44
N ILE A 161 31.57 -12.93 -16.59
CA ILE A 161 32.76 -13.56 -17.16
C ILE A 161 34.00 -12.87 -16.60
N VAL A 162 34.46 -13.32 -15.44
CA VAL A 162 35.66 -12.77 -14.77
C VAL A 162 36.98 -13.35 -15.29
N ASN A 163 36.94 -14.48 -16.00
CA ASN A 163 38.12 -15.09 -16.62
C ASN A 163 37.98 -15.11 -18.15
N ASN A 164 38.64 -14.15 -18.79
CA ASN A 164 38.63 -14.00 -20.24
C ASN A 164 39.61 -14.92 -20.98
N ASN A 165 40.53 -15.56 -20.26
CA ASN A 165 41.59 -16.33 -20.91
C ASN A 165 41.13 -17.70 -21.39
N LEU A 166 39.98 -18.23 -20.90
CA LEU A 166 39.35 -19.49 -21.32
C LEU A 166 40.36 -20.60 -21.70
N ASP A 167 41.44 -20.73 -20.92
CA ASP A 167 42.57 -21.62 -21.18
C ASP A 167 42.14 -23.08 -20.96
N GLY A 168 41.46 -23.67 -21.95
CA GLY A 168 40.88 -25.01 -21.81
C GLY A 168 40.06 -25.53 -23.00
N LEU A 169 39.72 -24.70 -23.99
CA LEU A 169 39.13 -25.17 -25.24
C LEU A 169 40.20 -25.84 -26.12
N THR A 170 40.56 -27.07 -25.78
CA THR A 170 41.36 -27.94 -26.66
C THR A 170 40.42 -28.68 -27.60
N TYR A 171 40.39 -28.28 -28.87
CA TYR A 171 39.76 -29.08 -29.92
C TYR A 171 40.58 -30.37 -30.10
N THR A 172 40.01 -31.51 -29.71
CA THR A 172 40.60 -32.82 -30.05
C THR A 172 40.01 -33.23 -31.40
N PRO A 173 40.80 -33.33 -32.48
CA PRO A 173 40.32 -33.66 -33.82
C PRO A 173 39.71 -35.05 -33.93
#